data_AF-A0A822D9E6-F1
#
_entry.id   AF-A0A822D9E6-F1
#
_cell.length_a   1.000
_cell.length_b   1.000
_cell.length_c   1.000
_cell.angle_alpha   90.00
_cell.angle_beta   90.00
_cell.angle_gamma   90.00
#
_symmetry.space_group_name_H-M   'P 1'
#
loop_
_entity.id
_entity.type
_entity.pdbx_description
1 polymer ?
#
loop_
_entity_poly.entity_id
_entity_poly.type
_entity_poly.pdbx_seq_one_letter_code
_entity_poly.pdbx_strand_id
1 'polypeptide(L)'
;MKICMINNIDEPHERRKRKVPLKLGGGDINSSNLTIKDEYRVNSFYAVLDEIVTSIKDRFDENYLSIVVLCEKLFLTKVLLSNDELKEIACFYNMHYDDLRSEQRLYKTALDEKKDWSLAASTKFFIQHNFHLSLSTMTELLKIMWTIPVNVCGCERSFSSLRRIKTYIRNTTGQERLTCLALINIERDYEIDIDAIVADFVSKKDERKKVF
;
A
#
# COMPACT_ATOMS: atom_id res chain seq x y z
N MET A 1 -0.15 8.03 -32.89
CA MET A 1 0.63 7.52 -34.03
C MET A 1 2.09 7.20 -33.65
N LYS A 2 3.01 8.15 -33.45
CA LYS A 2 4.43 7.79 -33.13
C LYS A 2 4.64 6.94 -31.87
N ILE A 3 3.80 7.12 -30.83
CA ILE A 3 3.91 6.38 -29.55
C ILE A 3 3.34 4.96 -29.66
N CYS A 4 2.33 4.71 -30.50
CA CYS A 4 1.75 3.38 -30.69
C CYS A 4 2.71 2.46 -31.46
N MET A 5 3.40 2.99 -32.47
CA MET A 5 4.41 2.26 -33.25
C MET A 5 5.67 1.89 -32.43
N ILE A 6 6.03 2.68 -31.42
CA ILE A 6 7.19 2.40 -30.55
C ILE A 6 6.87 1.29 -29.53
N ASN A 7 5.60 1.12 -29.16
CA ASN A 7 5.17 0.22 -28.09
C ASN A 7 4.43 -1.04 -28.58
N ASN A 8 4.42 -1.33 -29.90
CA ASN A 8 3.69 -2.46 -30.50
C ASN A 8 2.22 -2.57 -30.06
N ILE A 9 1.54 -1.43 -29.94
CA ILE A 9 0.10 -1.39 -29.62
C ILE A 9 -0.67 -1.30 -30.93
N ASP A 10 -1.49 -2.31 -31.23
CA ASP A 10 -2.34 -2.33 -32.42
C ASP A 10 -3.28 -1.11 -32.43
N GLU A 11 -3.29 -0.37 -33.55
CA GLU A 11 -4.18 0.78 -33.69
C GLU A 11 -5.63 0.30 -33.89
N PRO A 12 -6.62 0.88 -33.18
CA PRO A 12 -8.02 0.51 -33.37
C PRO A 12 -8.45 0.75 -34.81
N HIS A 13 -8.97 -0.30 -35.43
CA HIS A 13 -9.41 -0.29 -36.82
C HIS A 13 -10.64 0.61 -36.97
N GLU A 14 -10.55 1.60 -37.86
CA GLU A 14 -11.71 2.42 -38.20
C GLU A 14 -12.85 1.54 -38.71
N ARG A 15 -14.03 1.66 -38.08
CA ARG A 15 -15.24 0.99 -38.58
C ARG A 15 -15.56 1.55 -39.96
N ARG A 16 -15.61 0.68 -40.97
CA ARG A 16 -15.97 1.04 -42.35
C ARG A 16 -17.27 1.85 -42.36
N LYS A 17 -17.21 3.09 -42.86
CA LYS A 17 -18.40 3.96 -43.03
C LYS A 17 -19.45 3.20 -43.84
N ARG A 18 -20.58 2.89 -43.21
CA ARG A 18 -21.73 2.26 -43.88
C ARG A 18 -22.58 3.35 -44.51
N LYS A 19 -22.64 3.40 -45.83
CA LYS A 19 -23.67 4.18 -46.54
C LYS A 19 -24.95 3.34 -46.60
N VAL A 20 -26.07 3.93 -46.21
CA VAL A 20 -27.39 3.28 -46.35
C VAL A 20 -27.76 3.26 -47.83
N PRO A 21 -28.34 2.16 -48.37
CA PRO A 21 -28.81 2.12 -49.74
C PRO A 21 -29.86 3.21 -50.00
N LEU A 22 -29.77 3.88 -51.15
CA LEU A 22 -30.60 5.04 -51.53
C LEU A 22 -32.13 4.80 -51.38
N LYS A 23 -32.57 3.54 -51.46
CA LYS A 23 -33.99 3.13 -51.34
C LYS A 23 -34.63 3.41 -49.98
N LEU A 24 -33.84 3.65 -48.93
CA LEU A 24 -34.32 3.86 -47.55
C LEU A 24 -34.21 5.33 -47.08
N GLY A 25 -34.16 6.30 -48.00
CA GLY A 25 -34.33 7.72 -47.65
C GLY A 25 -33.04 8.46 -47.30
N GLY A 26 -31.90 8.09 -47.92
CA GLY A 26 -30.79 8.99 -48.24
C GLY A 26 -30.30 9.99 -47.18
N GLY A 27 -30.39 9.67 -45.89
CA GLY A 27 -29.81 10.49 -44.82
C GLY A 27 -28.43 9.96 -44.46
N ASP A 28 -27.42 10.84 -44.43
CA ASP A 28 -26.20 10.55 -43.70
C ASP A 28 -26.58 10.39 -42.22
N ILE A 29 -26.59 9.15 -41.74
CA ILE A 29 -26.51 8.92 -40.31
C ILE A 29 -25.13 9.49 -39.95
N ASN A 30 -25.11 10.63 -39.26
CA ASN A 30 -23.95 11.04 -38.49
C ASN A 30 -23.69 9.94 -37.46
N SER A 31 -23.07 8.83 -37.90
CA SER A 31 -22.34 7.95 -37.01
C SER A 31 -21.39 8.90 -36.31
N SER A 32 -21.58 9.11 -35.02
CA SER A 32 -20.69 9.88 -34.17
C SER A 32 -19.27 9.49 -34.58
N ASN A 33 -18.59 10.39 -35.31
CA ASN A 33 -17.20 10.19 -35.67
C ASN A 33 -16.44 10.39 -34.37
N LEU A 34 -16.46 9.39 -33.50
CA LEU A 34 -15.47 9.26 -32.44
C LEU A 34 -14.16 9.14 -33.22
N THR A 35 -13.42 10.23 -33.23
CA THR A 35 -12.07 10.23 -33.81
C THR A 35 -11.29 9.13 -33.09
N ILE A 36 -10.33 8.47 -33.74
CA ILE A 36 -9.43 7.49 -33.08
C ILE A 36 -8.91 8.06 -31.74
N LYS A 37 -8.64 9.37 -31.69
CA LYS A 37 -8.27 10.13 -30.49
C LYS A 37 -9.32 10.09 -29.36
N ASP A 38 -10.61 10.14 -29.68
CA ASP A 38 -11.69 10.08 -28.72
C ASP A 38 -11.93 8.65 -28.22
N GLU A 39 -11.71 7.64 -29.06
CA GLU A 39 -11.72 6.23 -28.64
C GLU A 39 -10.57 5.91 -27.66
N TYR A 40 -9.35 6.37 -27.93
CA TYR A 40 -8.24 6.27 -26.98
C TYR A 40 -8.49 7.06 -25.68
N ARG A 41 -9.15 8.22 -25.77
CA ARG A 41 -9.51 9.01 -24.58
C ARG A 41 -10.51 8.29 -23.71
N VAL A 42 -11.56 7.71 -24.29
CA VAL A 42 -12.60 7.02 -23.52
C VAL A 42 -12.13 5.67 -23.01
N ASN A 43 -11.55 4.82 -23.87
CA ASN A 43 -11.28 3.43 -23.51
C ASN A 43 -9.97 3.23 -22.74
N SER A 44 -8.98 4.13 -22.90
CA SER A 44 -7.69 3.99 -22.22
C SER A 44 -7.47 5.10 -21.20
N PHE A 45 -7.62 6.37 -21.59
CA PHE A 45 -7.28 7.47 -20.69
C PHE A 45 -8.27 7.63 -19.54
N TYR A 46 -9.58 7.70 -19.81
CA TYR A 46 -10.58 7.78 -18.75
C TYR A 46 -10.65 6.50 -17.92
N ALA A 47 -10.51 5.32 -18.54
CA ALA A 47 -10.41 4.07 -17.79
C ALA A 47 -9.24 4.05 -16.79
N VAL A 48 -8.05 4.51 -17.20
CA VAL A 48 -6.89 4.62 -16.30
C VAL A 48 -7.11 5.70 -15.24
N LEU A 49 -7.71 6.84 -15.60
CA LEU A 49 -8.02 7.88 -14.61
C LEU A 49 -9.03 7.42 -13.58
N ASP A 50 -10.08 6.71 -13.99
CA ASP A 50 -11.08 6.17 -13.09
C ASP A 50 -10.47 5.10 -12.18
N GLU A 51 -9.56 4.25 -12.69
CA GLU A 51 -8.80 3.31 -11.86
C GLU A 51 -7.90 4.02 -10.84
N ILE A 52 -7.21 5.08 -11.25
CA ILE A 52 -6.39 5.90 -10.34
C ILE A 52 -7.28 6.56 -9.29
N VAL A 53 -8.42 7.12 -9.68
CA VAL A 53 -9.35 7.78 -8.75
C VAL A 53 -9.96 6.76 -7.79
N THR A 54 -10.34 5.58 -8.28
CA THR A 54 -10.91 4.50 -7.46
C THR A 54 -9.87 3.97 -6.49
N SER A 55 -8.66 3.67 -6.95
CA SER A 55 -7.57 3.24 -6.07
C SER A 55 -7.17 4.29 -5.03
N ILE A 56 -7.24 5.59 -5.35
CA ILE A 56 -7.03 6.67 -4.37
C ILE A 56 -8.17 6.67 -3.35
N LYS A 57 -9.42 6.57 -3.79
CA LYS A 57 -10.59 6.52 -2.88
C LYS A 57 -10.52 5.29 -1.98
N ASP A 58 -10.23 4.12 -2.52
CA ASP A 58 -10.09 2.87 -1.77
C ASP A 58 -8.92 2.92 -0.79
N ARG A 59 -7.83 3.61 -1.14
CA ARG A 59 -6.66 3.75 -0.26
C ARG A 59 -6.89 4.73 0.89
N PHE A 60 -7.68 5.78 0.68
CA PHE A 60 -7.96 6.83 1.66
C PHE A 60 -9.37 6.76 2.24
N ASP A 61 -10.03 5.62 2.11
CA ASP A 61 -11.39 5.45 2.60
C ASP A 61 -11.45 5.68 4.12
N GLU A 62 -12.45 6.42 4.60
CA GLU A 62 -12.57 6.80 6.02
C GLU A 62 -12.78 5.59 6.94
N ASN A 63 -13.20 4.45 6.35
CA ASN A 63 -13.43 3.18 7.02
C ASN A 63 -12.19 2.63 7.76
N TYR A 64 -10.97 2.96 7.33
CA TYR A 64 -9.77 2.50 8.06
C TYR A 64 -9.60 3.24 9.39
N LEU A 65 -9.95 4.54 9.44
CA LEU A 65 -9.86 5.34 10.66
C LEU A 65 -10.89 4.89 11.70
N SER A 66 -12.11 4.55 11.27
CA SER A 66 -13.13 4.05 12.18
C SER A 66 -12.67 2.75 12.86
N ILE A 67 -12.07 1.82 12.11
CA ILE A 67 -11.54 0.56 12.64
C ILE A 67 -10.40 0.80 13.63
N VAL A 68 -9.48 1.73 13.33
CA VAL A 68 -8.39 2.10 14.25
C VAL A 68 -8.94 2.70 15.55
N VAL A 69 -9.96 3.56 15.47
CA VAL A 69 -10.64 4.13 16.65
C VAL A 69 -11.37 3.04 17.45
N LEU A 70 -11.98 2.07 16.79
CA LEU A 70 -12.59 0.91 17.48
C LEU A 70 -11.54 0.06 18.19
N CYS A 71 -10.38 -0.16 17.58
CA CYS A 71 -9.25 -0.85 18.20
C CYS A 71 -8.69 -0.06 19.39
N GLU A 72 -8.64 1.27 19.30
CA GLU A 72 -8.26 2.13 20.42
C GLU A 72 -9.25 1.99 21.59
N LYS A 73 -10.56 2.06 21.33
CA LYS A 73 -11.61 1.83 22.34
C LYS A 73 -11.51 0.43 22.95
N LEU A 74 -11.15 -0.58 22.15
CA LEU A 74 -10.96 -1.96 22.60
C LEU A 74 -9.88 -2.06 23.68
N PHE A 75 -8.74 -1.37 23.51
CA PHE A 75 -7.61 -1.47 24.46
C PHE A 75 -7.61 -0.43 25.57
N LEU A 76 -8.09 0.79 25.31
CA LEU A 76 -7.93 1.95 26.22
C LEU A 76 -9.14 2.22 27.12
N THR A 77 -10.34 1.77 26.74
CA THR A 77 -11.56 2.00 27.54
C THR A 77 -11.95 0.73 28.30
N LYS A 78 -12.61 0.82 29.46
CA LYS A 78 -13.21 -0.37 30.13
C LYS A 78 -14.56 -0.80 29.51
N VAL A 79 -15.13 0.02 28.64
CA VAL A 79 -16.41 -0.26 27.97
C VAL A 79 -16.27 -1.45 27.02
N LEU A 80 -17.25 -2.36 27.07
CA LEU A 80 -17.37 -3.47 26.14
C LEU A 80 -17.88 -2.94 24.80
N LEU A 81 -17.22 -3.30 23.71
CA LEU A 81 -17.68 -2.98 22.35
C LEU A 81 -18.96 -3.76 22.03
N SER A 82 -19.80 -3.17 21.18
CA SER A 82 -20.98 -3.84 20.67
C SER A 82 -20.58 -5.05 19.82
N ASN A 83 -21.50 -6.01 19.69
CA ASN A 83 -21.27 -7.21 18.87
C ASN A 83 -21.03 -6.85 17.40
N ASP A 84 -21.63 -5.77 16.92
CA ASP A 84 -21.49 -5.34 15.53
C ASP A 84 -20.12 -4.71 15.27
N GLU A 85 -19.61 -3.88 16.20
CA GLU A 85 -18.27 -3.30 16.14
C GLU A 85 -17.17 -4.38 16.19
N LEU A 86 -17.37 -5.43 16.98
CA LEU A 86 -16.44 -6.57 17.04
C LEU A 86 -16.44 -7.39 15.75
N LYS A 87 -17.59 -7.54 15.09
CA LYS A 87 -17.67 -8.22 13.80
C LYS A 87 -16.94 -7.42 12.72
N GLU A 88 -17.03 -6.10 12.74
CA GLU A 88 -16.29 -5.24 11.81
C GLU A 88 -14.77 -5.46 11.94
N ILE A 89 -14.24 -5.44 13.18
CA ILE A 89 -12.82 -5.71 13.44
C ILE A 89 -12.43 -7.12 12.99
N ALA A 90 -13.24 -8.12 13.36
CA ALA A 90 -12.97 -9.53 13.04
C ALA A 90 -12.97 -9.79 11.53
N CYS A 91 -13.92 -9.21 10.79
CA CYS A 91 -13.96 -9.31 9.33
C CYS A 91 -12.76 -8.60 8.67
N PHE A 92 -12.37 -7.43 9.19
CA PHE A 92 -11.30 -6.64 8.61
C PHE A 92 -9.92 -7.30 8.76
N TYR A 93 -9.60 -7.79 9.95
CA TYR A 93 -8.31 -8.46 10.22
C TYR A 93 -8.37 -9.98 9.98
N ASN A 94 -9.49 -10.50 9.48
CA ASN A 94 -9.73 -11.93 9.25
C ASN A 94 -9.47 -12.80 10.50
N MET A 95 -10.04 -12.39 11.63
CA MET A 95 -9.90 -13.02 12.94
C MET A 95 -11.18 -13.74 13.36
N HIS A 96 -11.06 -14.74 14.24
CA HIS A 96 -12.23 -15.44 14.79
C HIS A 96 -13.01 -14.55 15.77
N TYR A 97 -14.27 -14.26 15.44
CA TYR A 97 -15.14 -13.39 16.25
C TYR A 97 -15.39 -13.92 17.66
N ASP A 98 -15.63 -15.22 17.82
CA ASP A 98 -15.94 -15.80 19.12
C ASP A 98 -14.75 -15.75 20.08
N ASP A 99 -13.54 -15.98 19.55
CA ASP A 99 -12.29 -15.85 20.30
C ASP A 99 -12.09 -14.40 20.73
N LEU A 100 -12.18 -13.44 19.79
CA LEU A 100 -12.03 -12.02 20.09
C LEU A 100 -13.05 -11.54 21.15
N ARG A 101 -14.29 -12.01 21.06
CA ARG A 101 -15.37 -11.64 22.00
C ARG A 101 -15.13 -12.20 23.40
N SER A 102 -14.67 -13.45 23.50
CA SER A 102 -14.36 -14.07 24.79
C SER A 102 -13.13 -13.45 25.44
N GLU A 103 -12.07 -13.23 24.66
CA GLU A 103 -10.84 -12.58 25.11
C GLU A 103 -11.07 -11.14 25.56
N GLN A 104 -11.89 -10.37 24.82
CA GLN A 104 -12.24 -9.00 25.20
C GLN A 104 -12.89 -8.97 26.60
N ARG A 105 -13.81 -9.89 26.89
CA ARG A 105 -14.47 -9.94 28.21
C ARG A 105 -13.46 -10.20 29.31
N LEU A 106 -12.55 -11.16 29.11
CA LEU A 106 -11.50 -11.49 30.06
C LEU A 106 -10.57 -10.29 30.31
N TYR A 107 -10.12 -9.63 29.24
CA TYR A 107 -9.28 -8.44 29.32
C TYR A 107 -9.97 -7.29 30.08
N LYS A 108 -11.25 -7.03 29.83
CA LYS A 108 -12.00 -5.93 30.47
C LYS A 108 -12.29 -6.21 31.94
N THR A 109 -12.48 -7.47 32.33
CA THR A 109 -12.58 -7.88 33.73
C THR A 109 -11.26 -7.68 34.48
N ALA A 110 -10.13 -7.90 33.81
CA ALA A 110 -8.81 -7.71 34.37
C ALA A 110 -8.37 -6.23 34.45
N LEU A 111 -9.14 -5.30 33.86
CA LEU A 111 -8.79 -3.88 33.76
C LEU A 111 -9.23 -3.07 34.99
N ASP A 112 -8.28 -2.43 35.65
CA ASP A 112 -8.54 -1.51 36.77
C ASP A 112 -9.16 -0.19 36.29
N GLU A 113 -10.17 0.31 37.02
CA GLU A 113 -10.96 1.52 36.68
C GLU A 113 -10.22 2.84 36.84
N LYS A 114 -9.11 2.85 37.59
CA LYS A 114 -8.45 4.10 38.05
C LYS A 114 -7.22 4.50 37.24
N LYS A 115 -6.89 3.79 36.17
CA LYS A 115 -5.65 4.03 35.42
C LYS A 115 -5.95 4.59 34.04
N ASP A 116 -5.27 5.68 33.67
CA ASP A 116 -5.23 6.14 32.29
C ASP A 116 -4.42 5.12 31.48
N TRP A 117 -5.13 4.35 30.66
CA TRP A 117 -4.51 3.33 29.83
C TRP A 117 -3.91 3.99 28.59
N SER A 118 -2.63 3.72 28.37
CA SER A 118 -1.92 3.99 27.11
C SER A 118 -1.62 2.67 26.43
N LEU A 119 -1.45 2.65 25.10
CA LEU A 119 -1.04 1.45 24.35
C LEU A 119 0.22 0.79 24.96
N ALA A 120 1.17 1.60 25.43
CA ALA A 120 2.36 1.12 26.13
C ALA A 120 2.05 0.50 27.50
N ALA A 121 1.06 1.03 28.23
CA ALA A 121 0.62 0.48 29.51
C ALA A 121 -0.13 -0.85 29.32
N SER A 122 -1.00 -0.94 28.31
CA SER A 122 -1.68 -2.19 27.93
C SER A 122 -0.66 -3.25 27.54
N THR A 123 0.35 -2.90 26.74
CA THR A 123 1.42 -3.84 26.35
C THR A 123 2.20 -4.36 27.57
N LYS A 124 2.56 -3.49 28.51
CA LYS A 124 3.21 -3.89 29.77
C LYS A 124 2.33 -4.82 30.60
N PHE A 125 1.02 -4.56 30.65
CA PHE A 125 0.06 -5.41 31.35
C PHE A 125 -0.05 -6.81 30.73
N PHE A 126 -0.12 -6.90 29.40
CA PHE A 126 -0.11 -8.19 28.69
C PHE A 126 1.16 -9.01 28.99
N ILE A 127 2.31 -8.35 29.08
CA ILE A 127 3.59 -9.00 29.41
C ILE A 127 3.62 -9.44 30.88
N GLN A 128 3.20 -8.58 31.82
CA GLN A 128 3.23 -8.87 33.26
C GLN A 128 2.34 -10.05 33.64
N HIS A 129 1.18 -10.20 33.00
CA HIS A 129 0.22 -11.27 33.27
C HIS A 129 0.38 -12.49 32.35
N ASN A 130 1.41 -12.53 31.50
CA ASN A 130 1.61 -13.59 30.48
C ASN A 130 0.39 -13.84 29.59
N PHE A 131 -0.42 -12.79 29.33
CA PHE A 131 -1.61 -12.92 28.48
C PHE A 131 -1.28 -13.20 27.02
N HIS A 132 -0.01 -13.12 26.61
CA HIS A 132 0.41 -13.46 25.24
C HIS A 132 0.09 -14.91 24.84
N LEU A 133 -0.04 -15.83 25.80
CA LEU A 133 -0.39 -17.24 25.55
C LEU A 133 -1.89 -17.50 25.69
N SER A 134 -2.57 -16.75 26.56
CA SER A 134 -3.99 -16.97 26.88
C SER A 134 -4.94 -16.15 26.03
N LEU A 135 -4.48 -15.01 25.49
CA LEU A 135 -5.25 -14.07 24.69
C LEU A 135 -4.52 -13.87 23.34
N SER A 136 -4.47 -14.92 22.53
CA SER A 136 -3.69 -14.93 21.27
C SER A 136 -4.25 -13.92 20.27
N THR A 137 -5.57 -13.84 20.12
CA THR A 137 -6.20 -12.96 19.13
C THR A 137 -6.01 -11.49 19.51
N MET A 138 -6.22 -11.11 20.78
CA MET A 138 -5.95 -9.74 21.22
C MET A 138 -4.46 -9.38 21.16
N THR A 139 -3.56 -10.33 21.39
CA THR A 139 -2.12 -10.08 21.28
C THR A 139 -1.72 -9.82 19.83
N GLU A 140 -2.29 -10.54 18.88
CA GLU A 140 -2.10 -10.29 17.45
C GLU A 140 -2.65 -8.90 17.06
N LEU A 141 -3.85 -8.56 17.51
CA LEU A 141 -4.44 -7.24 17.27
C LEU A 141 -3.58 -6.11 17.87
N LEU A 142 -3.02 -6.33 19.06
CA LEU A 142 -2.11 -5.38 19.71
C LEU A 142 -0.82 -5.19 18.91
N LYS A 143 -0.23 -6.28 18.37
CA LYS A 143 0.93 -6.19 17.48
C LYS A 143 0.61 -5.40 16.22
N ILE A 144 -0.55 -5.67 15.60
CA ILE A 144 -1.00 -4.93 14.41
C ILE A 144 -1.10 -3.44 14.74
N MET A 145 -1.73 -3.06 15.85
CA MET A 145 -1.82 -1.66 16.30
C MET A 145 -0.44 -0.99 16.46
N TRP A 146 0.58 -1.70 16.97
CA TRP A 146 1.94 -1.18 17.05
C TRP A 146 2.64 -1.04 15.68
N THR A 147 2.25 -1.84 14.70
CA THR A 147 2.83 -1.77 13.34
C THR A 147 2.17 -0.73 12.45
N ILE A 148 0.96 -0.27 12.78
CA ILE A 148 0.28 0.76 11.99
C ILE A 148 1.08 2.06 12.12
N PRO A 149 1.64 2.59 11.02
CA PRO A 149 2.37 3.83 11.07
C PRO A 149 1.39 4.97 11.34
N VAL A 150 1.43 5.53 12.54
CA VAL A 150 0.62 6.70 12.94
C VAL A 150 1.06 7.96 12.19
N ASN A 151 2.28 7.97 11.62
CA ASN A 151 2.84 9.11 10.90
C ASN A 151 3.32 8.76 9.48
N VAL A 152 3.27 9.76 8.60
CA VAL A 152 3.82 9.69 7.23
C VAL A 152 5.34 9.91 7.22
N CYS A 153 5.98 10.02 8.40
CA CYS A 153 7.40 10.35 8.52
C CYS A 153 8.32 9.33 7.82
N GLY A 154 7.92 8.06 7.71
CA GLY A 154 8.64 7.06 6.92
C GLY A 154 8.73 7.43 5.42
N CYS A 155 7.63 7.92 4.86
CA CYS A 155 7.60 8.42 3.48
C CYS A 155 8.44 9.69 3.35
N GLU A 156 8.36 10.63 4.30
CA GLU A 156 9.16 11.87 4.28
C GLU A 156 10.67 11.60 4.31
N ARG A 157 11.12 10.67 5.18
CA ARG A 157 12.52 10.23 5.24
C ARG A 157 12.97 9.61 3.92
N SER A 158 12.11 8.80 3.31
CA SER A 158 12.37 8.16 2.02
C SER A 158 12.44 9.19 0.88
N PHE A 159 11.50 10.12 0.80
CA PHE A 159 11.49 11.19 -0.20
C PHE A 159 12.65 12.17 -0.03
N SER A 160 13.02 12.52 1.20
CA SER A 160 14.19 13.34 1.51
C SER A 160 15.48 12.64 1.05
N SER A 161 15.60 11.34 1.30
CA SER A 161 16.74 10.54 0.83
C SER A 161 16.77 10.43 -0.70
N LEU A 162 15.63 10.20 -1.35
CA LEU A 162 15.51 10.20 -2.80
C LEU A 162 15.88 11.57 -3.40
N ARG A 163 15.49 12.69 -2.78
CA ARG A 163 15.86 14.03 -3.22
C ARG A 163 17.36 14.28 -3.15
N ARG A 164 18.06 13.69 -2.18
CA ARG A 164 19.53 13.74 -2.10
C ARG A 164 20.21 12.87 -3.16
N ILE A 165 19.63 11.74 -3.51
CA ILE A 165 20.18 10.80 -4.51
C ILE A 165 19.93 11.29 -5.94
N LYS A 166 18.70 11.73 -6.25
CA LYS A 166 18.31 12.33 -7.52
C LYS A 166 18.73 13.80 -7.58
N THR A 167 19.99 14.00 -7.93
CA THR A 167 20.51 15.32 -8.31
C THR A 167 20.28 15.56 -9.81
N TYR A 168 20.34 16.82 -10.23
CA TYR A 168 20.14 17.21 -11.64
C TYR A 168 20.94 16.37 -12.63
N ILE A 169 22.19 16.04 -12.29
CA ILE A 169 23.11 15.25 -13.11
C ILE A 169 22.78 13.73 -13.08
N ARG A 170 22.09 13.24 -12.03
CA ARG A 170 21.78 11.81 -11.81
C ARG A 170 20.33 11.44 -12.10
N ASN A 171 19.58 12.31 -12.77
CA ASN A 171 18.15 12.12 -13.02
C ASN A 171 17.83 10.95 -13.97
N THR A 172 18.80 10.44 -14.73
CA THR A 172 18.63 9.31 -15.68
C THR A 172 19.03 7.95 -15.11
N THR A 173 19.08 7.80 -13.79
CA THR A 173 19.42 6.51 -13.14
C THR A 173 18.27 5.51 -13.25
N GLY A 174 18.57 4.25 -13.62
CA GLY A 174 17.60 3.15 -13.65
C GLY A 174 17.01 2.83 -12.28
N GLN A 175 15.79 2.27 -12.25
CA GLN A 175 15.04 2.04 -11.00
C GLN A 175 15.76 1.11 -10.03
N GLU A 176 16.34 -0.01 -10.49
CA GLU A 176 17.07 -0.94 -9.62
C GLU A 176 18.20 -0.25 -8.86
N ARG A 177 19.05 0.50 -9.59
CA ARG A 177 20.15 1.25 -9.00
C ARG A 177 19.67 2.32 -8.03
N LEU A 178 18.58 3.02 -8.36
CA LEU A 178 18.00 4.04 -7.49
C LEU A 178 17.52 3.43 -6.17
N THR A 179 16.80 2.31 -6.23
CA THR A 179 16.27 1.60 -5.06
C THR A 179 17.41 1.11 -4.17
N CYS A 180 18.46 0.49 -4.73
CA CYS A 180 19.63 0.07 -3.95
C CYS A 180 20.32 1.26 -3.27
N LEU A 181 20.51 2.38 -3.98
CA LEU A 181 21.11 3.59 -3.40
C LEU A 181 20.23 4.21 -2.31
N ALA A 182 18.90 4.17 -2.47
CA ALA A 182 17.96 4.63 -1.45
C ALA A 182 18.05 3.78 -0.19
N LEU A 183 18.11 2.44 -0.34
CA LEU A 183 18.26 1.52 0.78
C LEU A 183 19.55 1.78 1.57
N ILE A 184 20.69 1.91 0.88
CA ILE A 184 21.99 2.21 1.52
C ILE A 184 21.97 3.58 2.23
N ASN A 185 21.23 4.56 1.71
CA ASN A 185 21.13 5.89 2.32
C ASN A 185 20.24 5.89 3.57
N ILE A 186 19.16 5.11 3.56
CA ILE A 186 18.25 4.97 4.69
C ILE A 186 18.90 4.15 5.81
N GLU A 187 19.51 3.01 5.47
CA GLU A 187 20.19 2.10 6.40
C GLU A 187 21.67 2.44 6.57
N ARG A 188 22.00 3.73 6.71
CA ARG A 188 23.39 4.19 6.83
C ARG A 188 24.08 3.69 8.11
N ASP A 189 23.30 3.38 9.14
CA ASP A 189 23.80 2.94 10.45
C ASP A 189 24.23 1.46 10.46
N TYR A 190 23.95 0.71 9.39
CA TYR A 190 24.40 -0.66 9.24
C TYR A 190 25.84 -0.68 8.70
N GLU A 191 26.78 -1.23 9.47
CA GLU A 191 28.16 -1.39 9.02
C GLU A 191 28.23 -2.42 7.88
N ILE A 192 28.74 -1.97 6.74
CA ILE A 192 28.92 -2.82 5.56
C ILE A 192 30.41 -3.12 5.42
N ASP A 193 30.75 -4.42 5.39
CA ASP A 193 32.11 -4.86 5.08
C ASP A 193 32.41 -4.63 3.59
N ILE A 194 33.14 -3.55 3.33
CA ILE A 194 33.52 -3.14 1.98
C ILE A 194 34.47 -4.17 1.36
N ASP A 195 35.36 -4.77 2.16
CA ASP A 195 36.37 -5.71 1.67
C ASP A 195 35.72 -7.01 1.19
N ALA A 196 34.72 -7.50 1.92
CA ALA A 196 33.90 -8.65 1.50
C ALA A 196 33.17 -8.37 0.18
N ILE A 197 32.61 -7.16 0.00
CA ILE A 197 31.92 -6.78 -1.24
C ILE A 197 32.90 -6.67 -2.41
N VAL A 198 34.08 -6.11 -2.18
CA VAL A 198 35.13 -6.01 -3.21
C VAL A 198 35.60 -7.41 -3.61
N ALA A 199 35.83 -8.29 -2.64
CA ALA A 199 36.19 -9.69 -2.91
C ALA A 199 35.11 -10.42 -3.74
N ASP A 200 33.83 -10.28 -3.40
CA ASP A 200 32.72 -10.82 -4.20
C ASP A 200 32.70 -10.22 -5.62
N PHE A 201 32.85 -8.90 -5.75
CA PHE A 201 32.85 -8.21 -7.03
C PHE A 201 34.00 -8.64 -7.95
N VAL A 202 35.19 -8.84 -7.39
CA VAL A 202 36.38 -9.34 -8.08
C VAL A 202 36.20 -10.80 -8.47
N SER A 203 35.61 -11.63 -7.61
CA SER A 203 35.37 -13.05 -7.89
C SER A 203 34.46 -13.30 -9.10
N LYS A 204 33.53 -12.38 -9.39
CA LYS A 204 32.55 -12.50 -10.48
C LYS A 204 33.13 -12.46 -11.89
N LYS A 205 34.36 -11.97 -12.09
CA LYS A 205 35.04 -12.01 -13.39
C LYS A 205 36.54 -12.23 -13.23
N ASP A 206 37.09 -13.21 -13.94
CA ASP A 206 38.52 -13.50 -13.90
C ASP A 206 39.40 -12.35 -14.42
N GLU A 207 38.88 -11.48 -15.29
CA GLU A 207 39.57 -10.27 -15.72
C GLU A 207 39.77 -9.26 -14.59
N ARG A 208 38.89 -9.24 -13.58
CA ARG A 208 38.95 -8.28 -12.46
C ARG A 208 40.01 -8.66 -11.44
N LYS A 209 40.30 -9.95 -11.28
CA LYS A 209 41.37 -10.48 -10.40
C LYS A 209 42.78 -10.04 -10.80
N LYS A 210 42.94 -9.54 -12.03
CA LYS A 210 44.23 -9.04 -12.54
C LYS A 210 44.42 -7.54 -12.32
N VAL A 211 43.34 -6.82 -12.01
CA VAL A 211 43.31 -5.35 -11.95
C VAL A 211 43.15 -4.84 -10.52
N PHE A 212 42.41 -5.58 -9.69
CA PHE A 212 42.20 -5.34 -8.27
C PHE A 212 42.94 -6.42 -7.48
#